data_AF-A0A2N0XCP6-F1
#
_entry.id   AF-A0A2N0XCP6-F1
#
_cell.length_a   1.000
_cell.length_b   1.000
_cell.length_c   1.000
_cell.angle_alpha   90.00
_cell.angle_beta   90.00
_cell.angle_gamma   90.00
#
_symmetry.space_group_name_H-M   'P 1'
#
loop_
_entity.id
_entity.type
_entity.pdbx_description
1 polymer ?
#
loop_
_entity_poly.entity_id
_entity_poly.type
_entity_poly.pdbx_seq_one_letter_code
_entity_poly.pdbx_strand_id
1 'polypeptide(L)'
;NAQEFIEEATILKKEILEEFASVEPGFQINIENSTSSDKAISEADSKKVILTLKALHNGVYRMSPDVADLVEASNNVARVELKGGELKILNLTRSSVDSSKYSTAEQLKSVAELAGMNVVFSGSYPGWKPKPGSEIVQLMEKIYTEKFNEKPHVVACHAGLECGIIGANYPEMEMVSFGPTIRGAHSPDEKANIPSAQKFWSFLKDILANIPQK
;
A
#
# COMPACT_ATOMS: atom_id res chain seq x y z
N ASN A 1 36.86 1.86 12.91
CA ASN A 1 37.71 0.70 12.53
C ASN A 1 36.80 -0.38 11.93
N ALA A 2 37.23 -1.20 10.94
CA ALA A 2 36.36 -2.23 10.35
C ALA A 2 35.88 -3.28 11.38
N GLN A 3 36.75 -3.64 12.33
CA GLN A 3 36.42 -4.56 13.42
C GLN A 3 35.31 -3.99 14.32
N GLU A 4 35.50 -2.76 14.78
CA GLU A 4 34.55 -2.00 15.61
C GLU A 4 33.18 -1.86 14.92
N PHE A 5 33.17 -1.54 13.62
CA PHE A 5 31.93 -1.46 12.85
C PHE A 5 31.17 -2.81 12.81
N ILE A 6 31.89 -3.93 12.64
CA ILE A 6 31.28 -5.26 12.61
C ILE A 6 30.71 -5.63 14.00
N GLU A 7 31.41 -5.27 15.07
CA GLU A 7 30.94 -5.47 16.44
C GLU A 7 29.63 -4.69 16.70
N GLU A 8 29.59 -3.40 16.37
CA GLU A 8 28.38 -2.57 16.47
C GLU A 8 27.23 -3.11 15.61
N ALA A 9 27.50 -3.48 14.35
CA ALA A 9 26.50 -4.03 13.45
C ALA A 9 25.93 -5.36 13.94
N THR A 10 26.75 -6.17 14.64
CA THR A 10 26.32 -7.45 15.22
C THR A 10 25.37 -7.23 16.41
N ILE A 11 25.62 -6.21 17.23
CA ILE A 11 24.72 -5.81 18.32
C ILE A 11 23.38 -5.36 17.74
N LEU A 12 23.40 -4.43 16.79
CA LEU A 12 22.20 -3.92 16.15
C LEU A 12 21.39 -5.02 15.45
N LYS A 13 22.07 -5.95 14.77
CA LYS A 13 21.44 -7.13 14.16
C LYS A 13 20.62 -7.91 15.21
N LYS A 14 21.18 -8.16 16.39
CA LYS A 14 20.48 -8.90 17.44
C LYS A 14 19.23 -8.16 17.89
N GLU A 15 19.34 -6.86 18.14
CA GLU A 15 18.21 -6.01 18.58
C GLU A 15 17.07 -6.02 17.56
N ILE A 16 17.39 -5.87 16.27
CA ILE A 16 16.40 -5.92 15.18
C ILE A 16 15.74 -7.30 15.11
N LEU A 17 16.51 -8.39 15.17
CA LEU A 17 15.93 -9.74 15.11
C LEU A 17 15.01 -10.02 16.30
N GLU A 18 15.32 -9.48 17.48
CA GLU A 18 14.47 -9.58 18.67
C GLU A 18 13.18 -8.75 18.53
N GLU A 19 13.28 -7.52 18.03
CA GLU A 19 12.15 -6.63 17.78
C GLU A 19 11.12 -7.27 16.82
N PHE A 20 11.59 -7.93 15.76
CA PHE A 20 10.75 -8.49 14.71
C PHE A 20 10.40 -9.98 14.89
N ALA A 21 10.86 -10.64 15.96
CA ALA A 21 10.75 -12.09 16.13
C ALA A 21 9.31 -12.64 16.06
N SER A 22 8.32 -11.86 16.52
CA SER A 22 6.91 -12.27 16.53
C SER A 22 6.17 -12.01 15.21
N VAL A 23 6.69 -11.09 14.39
CA VAL A 23 6.05 -10.63 13.14
C VAL A 23 6.69 -11.27 11.92
N GLU A 24 8.02 -11.40 11.92
CA GLU A 24 8.83 -11.88 10.80
C GLU A 24 9.72 -13.07 11.24
N PRO A 25 9.15 -14.26 11.49
CA PRO A 25 9.90 -15.41 12.02
C PRO A 25 10.99 -15.92 11.07
N GLY A 26 10.94 -15.56 9.79
CA GLY A 26 11.93 -15.90 8.77
C GLY A 26 12.99 -14.82 8.53
N PHE A 27 13.00 -13.71 9.29
CA PHE A 27 13.91 -12.60 9.05
C PHE A 27 15.36 -12.98 9.35
N GLN A 28 16.26 -12.70 8.40
CA GLN A 28 17.68 -12.96 8.51
C GLN A 28 18.49 -11.72 8.08
N ILE A 29 19.56 -11.44 8.81
CA ILE A 29 20.54 -10.40 8.49
C ILE A 29 21.91 -11.08 8.42
N ASN A 30 22.58 -11.03 7.27
CA ASN A 30 23.90 -11.62 7.06
C ASN A 30 24.95 -10.51 6.98
N ILE A 31 26.06 -10.68 7.70
CA ILE A 31 27.19 -9.76 7.68
C ILE A 31 28.39 -10.57 7.18
N GLU A 32 28.90 -10.22 6.01
CA GLU A 32 29.94 -10.96 5.33
C GLU A 32 31.00 -10.00 4.82
N ASN A 33 32.26 -10.43 4.89
CA ASN A 33 33.34 -9.70 4.25
C ASN A 33 33.28 -9.94 2.74
N SER A 34 33.38 -8.86 1.97
CA SER A 34 33.47 -8.92 0.52
C SER A 34 34.65 -8.07 0.04
N THR A 35 35.17 -8.42 -1.14
CA THR A 35 36.19 -7.62 -1.84
C THR A 35 35.63 -7.23 -3.20
N SER A 36 35.88 -6.00 -3.63
CA SER A 36 35.50 -5.51 -4.95
C SER A 36 36.59 -4.60 -5.50
N SER A 37 36.81 -4.66 -6.81
CA SER A 37 37.64 -3.68 -7.53
C SER A 37 36.84 -2.46 -8.00
N ASP A 38 35.53 -2.42 -7.75
CA ASP A 38 34.67 -1.30 -8.11
C ASP A 38 34.97 -0.07 -7.27
N LYS A 39 34.61 1.10 -7.82
CA LYS A 39 34.68 2.36 -7.06
C LYS A 39 33.49 2.44 -6.11
N ALA A 40 33.79 2.66 -4.83
CA ALA A 40 32.78 3.05 -3.86
C ALA A 40 32.25 4.46 -4.14
N ILE A 41 31.03 4.75 -3.69
CA ILE A 41 30.54 6.12 -3.58
C ILE A 41 31.32 6.88 -2.48
N SER A 42 31.32 8.21 -2.54
CA SER A 42 32.00 9.02 -1.53
C SER A 42 31.35 8.83 -0.14
N GLU A 43 32.10 9.10 0.93
CA GLU A 43 31.54 9.10 2.29
C GLU A 43 30.39 10.10 2.44
N ALA A 44 30.54 11.28 1.82
CA ALA A 44 29.52 12.32 1.83
C ALA A 44 28.22 11.86 1.17
N ASP A 45 28.31 11.20 0.01
CA ASP A 45 27.12 10.69 -0.69
C ASP A 45 26.53 9.49 0.05
N SER A 46 27.36 8.58 0.59
CA SER A 46 26.92 7.46 1.43
C SER A 46 26.05 7.95 2.60
N LYS A 47 26.52 9.00 3.29
CA LYS A 47 25.78 9.65 4.37
C LYS A 47 24.45 10.22 3.89
N LYS A 48 24.41 10.90 2.73
CA LYS A 48 23.16 11.42 2.15
C LYS A 48 22.17 10.30 1.84
N VAL A 49 22.61 9.20 1.24
CA VAL A 49 21.74 8.05 0.94
C VAL A 49 21.13 7.50 2.22
N ILE A 50 21.95 7.21 3.22
CA ILE A 50 21.51 6.63 4.50
C ILE A 50 20.52 7.57 5.21
N LEU A 51 20.84 8.87 5.31
CA LEU A 51 19.98 9.85 5.98
C LEU A 51 18.65 10.05 5.24
N THR A 52 18.68 10.04 3.91
CA THR A 52 17.45 10.13 3.09
C THR A 52 16.56 8.92 3.34
N LEU A 53 17.10 7.71 3.25
CA LEU A 53 16.34 6.48 3.47
C LEU A 53 15.80 6.40 4.91
N LYS A 54 16.55 6.90 5.89
CA LYS A 54 16.11 6.95 7.29
C LYS A 54 14.99 7.98 7.51
N ALA A 55 14.96 9.06 6.74
CA ALA A 55 14.00 10.15 6.90
C ALA A 55 12.75 10.02 6.03
N LEU A 56 12.80 9.27 4.92
CA LEU A 56 11.63 9.01 4.09
C LEU A 56 10.58 8.22 4.89
N HIS A 57 9.36 8.74 4.90
CA HIS A 57 8.25 8.05 5.54
C HIS A 57 7.97 6.71 4.85
N ASN A 58 7.87 5.63 5.61
CA ASN A 58 7.52 4.30 5.12
C ASN A 58 6.49 3.64 6.05
N GLY A 59 5.43 3.10 5.49
CA GLY A 59 4.30 2.52 6.21
C GLY A 59 3.11 3.47 6.37
N VAL A 60 2.29 3.21 7.39
CA VAL A 60 1.06 3.95 7.69
C VAL A 60 1.40 5.39 8.05
N TYR A 61 0.82 6.34 7.31
CA TYR A 61 0.97 7.77 7.56
C TYR A 61 -0.18 8.33 8.40
N ARG A 62 -1.41 7.93 8.05
CA ARG A 62 -2.63 8.41 8.71
C ARG A 62 -3.72 7.36 8.68
N MET A 63 -4.36 7.13 9.81
CA MET A 63 -5.61 6.37 9.91
C MET A 63 -6.81 7.28 9.60
N SER A 64 -7.84 6.71 8.99
CA SER A 64 -9.07 7.41 8.65
C SER A 64 -9.82 7.82 9.92
N PRO A 65 -10.27 9.08 10.04
CA PRO A 65 -11.18 9.48 11.10
C PRO A 65 -12.62 9.02 10.85
N ASP A 66 -12.96 8.72 9.59
CA ASP A 66 -14.34 8.41 9.16
C ASP A 66 -14.64 6.91 9.19
N VAL A 67 -13.60 6.06 9.15
CA VAL A 67 -13.74 4.59 9.06
C VAL A 67 -12.73 3.93 10.00
N ALA A 68 -13.24 3.23 11.02
CA ALA A 68 -12.41 2.51 11.98
C ALA A 68 -11.47 1.51 11.28
N ASP A 69 -10.24 1.42 11.77
CA ASP A 69 -9.18 0.52 11.29
C ASP A 69 -8.78 0.68 9.80
N LEU A 70 -9.26 1.72 9.12
CA LEU A 70 -8.87 2.02 7.75
C LEU A 70 -7.63 2.91 7.71
N VAL A 71 -6.57 2.45 7.05
CA VAL A 71 -5.46 3.33 6.67
C VAL A 71 -5.96 4.33 5.62
N GLU A 72 -5.89 5.61 5.93
CA GLU A 72 -6.26 6.66 4.97
C GLU A 72 -5.09 6.98 4.05
N ALA A 73 -3.87 7.14 4.58
CA ALA A 73 -2.68 7.48 3.82
C ALA A 73 -1.49 6.64 4.25
N SER A 74 -0.65 6.26 3.28
CA SER A 74 0.60 5.51 3.51
C SER A 74 1.63 5.81 2.42
N ASN A 75 2.87 5.41 2.66
CA ASN A 75 3.91 5.34 1.64
C ASN A 75 4.67 4.03 1.72
N ASN A 76 5.14 3.53 0.57
CA ASN A 76 6.04 2.40 0.50
C ASN A 76 7.31 2.78 -0.28
N VAL A 77 8.49 2.68 0.35
CA VAL A 77 9.80 2.76 -0.31
C VAL A 77 10.05 1.42 -0.99
N ALA A 78 9.54 1.29 -2.23
CA ALA A 78 9.39 0.00 -2.90
C ALA A 78 10.68 -0.53 -3.52
N ARG A 79 11.57 0.36 -3.99
CA ARG A 79 12.83 -0.02 -4.64
C ARG A 79 13.88 1.05 -4.43
N VAL A 80 15.05 0.64 -3.98
CA VAL A 80 16.26 1.45 -3.92
C VAL A 80 17.29 0.80 -4.83
N GLU A 81 17.78 1.55 -5.81
CA GLU A 81 18.76 1.07 -6.78
C GLU A 81 19.89 2.08 -6.90
N LEU A 82 21.12 1.62 -6.66
CA LEU A 82 22.34 2.39 -6.90
C LEU A 82 23.15 1.66 -7.98
N LYS A 83 23.19 2.22 -9.20
CA LYS A 83 23.86 1.59 -10.34
C LYS A 83 24.42 2.64 -11.28
N GLY A 84 25.64 2.42 -11.79
CA GLY A 84 26.25 3.33 -12.76
C GLY A 84 26.49 4.76 -12.24
N GLY A 85 26.58 4.94 -10.92
CA GLY A 85 26.71 6.27 -10.30
C GLY A 85 25.37 6.99 -10.08
N GLU A 86 24.24 6.38 -10.42
CA GLU A 86 22.91 6.95 -10.23
C GLU A 86 22.16 6.22 -9.11
N LEU A 87 21.54 7.01 -8.22
CA LEU A 87 20.63 6.53 -7.19
C LEU A 87 19.19 6.78 -7.61
N LYS A 88 18.37 5.72 -7.58
CA LYS A 88 16.94 5.78 -7.83
C LYS A 88 16.17 5.18 -6.66
N ILE A 89 15.27 5.96 -6.07
CA ILE A 89 14.38 5.56 -4.99
C ILE A 89 12.95 5.64 -5.51
N LEU A 90 12.27 4.51 -5.64
CA LEU A 90 10.87 4.44 -6.05
C LEU A 90 9.97 4.33 -4.83
N ASN A 91 9.04 5.27 -4.73
CA ASN A 91 8.05 5.36 -3.67
C ASN A 91 6.66 5.16 -4.27
N LEU A 92 5.75 4.57 -3.48
CA LEU A 92 4.33 4.51 -3.80
C LEU A 92 3.50 5.08 -2.65
N THR A 93 3.09 6.33 -2.82
CA THR A 93 2.17 7.01 -1.90
C THR A 93 0.73 6.66 -2.27
N ARG A 94 -0.06 6.27 -1.26
CA ARG A 94 -1.47 5.91 -1.44
C ARG A 94 -2.32 6.70 -0.47
N SER A 95 -3.49 7.14 -0.93
CA SER A 95 -4.54 7.56 0.00
C SER A 95 -5.95 7.42 -0.58
N SER A 96 -6.94 7.22 0.29
CA SER A 96 -8.36 7.31 -0.06
C SER A 96 -8.84 8.76 -0.21
N VAL A 97 -8.04 9.74 0.25
CA VAL A 97 -8.33 11.18 0.17
C VAL A 97 -7.18 11.88 -0.57
N ASP A 98 -7.51 12.57 -1.66
CA ASP A 98 -6.49 13.19 -2.53
C ASP A 98 -5.66 14.26 -1.82
N SER A 99 -6.25 15.09 -0.97
CA SER A 99 -5.50 16.09 -0.21
C SER A 99 -4.45 15.46 0.70
N SER A 100 -4.79 14.34 1.37
CA SER A 100 -3.87 13.58 2.20
C SER A 100 -2.76 12.93 1.37
N LYS A 101 -3.09 12.39 0.18
CA LYS A 101 -2.11 11.84 -0.78
C LYS A 101 -1.05 12.87 -1.14
N TYR A 102 -1.48 14.07 -1.54
CA TYR A 102 -0.56 15.14 -1.95
C TYR A 102 0.25 15.66 -0.77
N SER A 103 -0.36 15.80 0.42
CA SER A 103 0.38 16.19 1.62
C SER A 103 1.50 15.22 1.96
N THR A 104 1.25 13.90 1.90
CA THR A 104 2.28 12.88 2.13
C THR A 104 3.35 12.90 1.04
N ALA A 105 2.97 13.03 -0.23
CA ALA A 105 3.91 13.09 -1.35
C ALA A 105 4.83 14.33 -1.27
N GLU A 106 4.30 15.49 -0.93
CA GLU A 106 5.07 16.73 -0.75
C GLU A 106 6.05 16.64 0.43
N GLN A 107 5.69 15.94 1.52
CA GLN A 107 6.61 15.69 2.62
C GLN A 107 7.80 14.82 2.19
N LEU A 108 7.54 13.74 1.44
CA LEU A 108 8.58 12.86 0.90
C LEU A 108 9.50 13.62 -0.06
N LYS A 109 8.91 14.48 -0.90
CA LYS A 109 9.65 15.36 -1.80
C LYS A 109 10.54 16.33 -1.02
N SER A 110 10.02 16.95 0.04
CA SER A 110 10.79 17.86 0.89
C SER A 110 12.04 17.18 1.47
N VAL A 111 11.92 15.94 1.94
CA VAL A 111 13.06 15.14 2.43
C VAL A 111 14.09 14.89 1.33
N ALA A 112 13.64 14.48 0.14
CA ALA A 112 14.54 14.18 -0.98
C ALA A 112 15.22 15.44 -1.53
N GLU A 113 14.53 16.59 -1.60
CA GLU A 113 15.09 17.87 -2.05
C GLU A 113 16.12 18.42 -1.05
N LEU A 114 15.90 18.24 0.26
CA LEU A 114 16.91 18.55 1.29
C LEU A 114 18.20 17.74 1.12
N ALA A 115 18.10 16.53 0.56
CA ALA A 115 19.25 15.69 0.22
C ALA A 115 19.87 16.04 -1.16
N GLY A 116 19.30 17.02 -1.89
CA GLY A 116 19.75 17.44 -3.21
C GLY A 116 19.30 16.51 -4.34
N MET A 117 18.24 15.72 -4.14
CA MET A 117 17.71 14.80 -5.14
C MET A 117 16.60 15.47 -5.97
N ASN A 118 16.50 15.09 -7.25
CA ASN A 118 15.36 15.45 -8.08
C ASN A 118 14.19 14.50 -7.82
N VAL A 119 12.96 15.03 -7.75
CA VAL A 119 11.75 14.27 -7.48
C VAL A 119 10.76 14.45 -8.61
N VAL A 120 10.26 13.33 -9.14
CA VAL A 120 9.24 13.32 -10.19
C VAL A 120 8.04 12.52 -9.71
N PHE A 121 6.86 13.15 -9.70
CA PHE A 121 5.60 12.46 -9.48
C PHE A 121 5.03 11.97 -10.81
N SER A 122 4.52 10.75 -10.82
CA SER A 122 3.90 10.14 -12.00
C SER A 122 2.87 9.10 -11.58
N GLY A 123 1.97 8.72 -12.50
CA GLY A 123 1.00 7.65 -12.25
C GLY A 123 -0.04 7.97 -11.17
N SER A 124 -0.35 9.25 -10.95
CA SER A 124 -1.40 9.64 -10.01
C SER A 124 -2.76 9.13 -10.47
N TYR A 125 -3.51 8.53 -9.55
CA TYR A 125 -4.91 8.16 -9.72
C TYR A 125 -5.72 8.62 -8.49
N PRO A 126 -6.99 9.01 -8.66
CA PRO A 126 -7.82 9.50 -7.57
C PRO A 126 -8.15 8.41 -6.55
N GLY A 127 -8.30 8.81 -5.29
CA GLY A 127 -8.88 7.96 -4.26
C GLY A 127 -10.37 7.70 -4.47
N TRP A 128 -10.90 6.65 -3.84
CA TRP A 128 -12.34 6.42 -3.74
C TRP A 128 -12.77 6.55 -2.27
N LYS A 129 -13.33 7.72 -1.91
CA LYS A 129 -13.80 7.96 -0.55
C LYS A 129 -15.04 7.09 -0.25
N PRO A 130 -15.04 6.30 0.85
CA PRO A 130 -16.17 5.45 1.20
C PRO A 130 -17.48 6.23 1.41
N LYS A 131 -18.60 5.69 0.92
CA LYS A 131 -19.96 6.19 1.10
C LYS A 131 -20.92 5.07 1.56
N PRO A 132 -20.78 4.57 2.80
CA PRO A 132 -21.53 3.39 3.27
C PRO A 132 -23.06 3.57 3.29
N GLY A 133 -23.55 4.82 3.34
CA GLY A 133 -24.98 5.12 3.33
C GLY A 133 -25.64 5.21 1.94
N SER A 134 -24.92 4.95 0.86
CA SER A 134 -25.46 5.03 -0.52
C SER A 134 -26.58 4.01 -0.76
N GLU A 135 -27.52 4.33 -1.66
CA GLU A 135 -28.70 3.50 -1.94
C GLU A 135 -28.29 2.13 -2.46
N ILE A 136 -27.29 2.07 -3.35
CA ILE A 136 -26.76 0.81 -3.89
C ILE A 136 -26.16 -0.10 -2.81
N VAL A 137 -25.47 0.47 -1.81
CA VAL A 137 -24.90 -0.31 -0.70
C VAL A 137 -26.01 -0.92 0.14
N GLN A 138 -27.01 -0.12 0.53
CA GLN A 138 -28.16 -0.59 1.31
C GLN A 138 -28.95 -1.68 0.57
N LEU A 139 -29.16 -1.51 -0.74
CA LEU A 139 -29.83 -2.50 -1.58
C LEU A 139 -29.05 -3.83 -1.60
N MET A 140 -27.73 -3.77 -1.81
CA MET A 140 -26.90 -4.96 -1.84
C MET A 140 -26.83 -5.65 -0.47
N GLU A 141 -26.75 -4.90 0.62
CA GLU A 141 -26.79 -5.46 1.98
C GLU A 141 -28.07 -6.24 2.24
N LYS A 142 -29.21 -5.66 1.84
CA LYS A 142 -30.53 -6.31 1.94
C LYS A 142 -30.56 -7.61 1.16
N ILE A 143 -30.24 -7.57 -0.13
CA ILE A 143 -30.26 -8.76 -1.00
C ILE A 143 -29.33 -9.84 -0.47
N TYR A 144 -28.12 -9.48 -0.04
CA TYR A 144 -27.15 -10.43 0.50
C TYR A 144 -27.69 -11.09 1.78
N THR A 145 -28.26 -10.31 2.68
CA THR A 145 -28.83 -10.80 3.95
C THR A 145 -30.01 -11.74 3.72
N GLU A 146 -30.93 -11.37 2.82
CA GLU A 146 -32.08 -12.21 2.47
C GLU A 146 -31.65 -13.52 1.79
N LYS A 147 -30.66 -13.46 0.90
CA LYS A 147 -30.23 -14.61 0.10
C LYS A 147 -29.35 -15.59 0.89
N PHE A 148 -28.46 -15.09 1.73
CA PHE A 148 -27.44 -15.90 2.41
C PHE A 148 -27.67 -16.04 3.91
N ASN A 149 -28.69 -15.38 4.46
CA ASN A 149 -29.01 -15.39 5.89
C ASN A 149 -27.81 -14.95 6.77
N GLU A 150 -27.04 -14.00 6.25
CA GLU A 150 -25.81 -13.46 6.84
C GLU A 150 -25.63 -12.02 6.39
N LYS A 151 -25.14 -11.13 7.26
CA LYS A 151 -24.81 -9.76 6.84
C LYS A 151 -23.49 -9.72 6.07
N PRO A 152 -23.39 -9.01 4.94
CA PRO A 152 -22.09 -8.84 4.29
C PRO A 152 -21.20 -7.89 5.11
N HIS A 153 -19.89 -8.02 4.92
CA HIS A 153 -18.93 -7.05 5.44
C HIS A 153 -18.76 -5.90 4.44
N VAL A 154 -19.35 -4.74 4.75
CA VAL A 154 -19.10 -3.50 4.01
C VAL A 154 -17.82 -2.87 4.53
N VAL A 155 -16.77 -2.96 3.72
CA VAL A 155 -15.42 -2.53 4.09
C VAL A 155 -14.85 -1.58 3.05
N ALA A 156 -14.00 -0.66 3.52
CA ALA A 156 -13.08 0.07 2.67
C ALA A 156 -11.73 -0.64 2.66
N CYS A 157 -11.05 -0.69 1.52
CA CYS A 157 -9.72 -1.29 1.42
C CYS A 157 -8.66 -0.20 1.18
N HIS A 158 -7.47 -0.38 1.76
CA HIS A 158 -6.31 0.45 1.45
C HIS A 158 -5.61 -0.07 0.19
N ALA A 159 -6.30 -0.01 -0.95
CA ALA A 159 -5.81 -0.43 -2.25
C ALA A 159 -6.28 0.52 -3.36
N GLY A 160 -5.70 0.40 -4.55
CA GLY A 160 -6.18 1.11 -5.74
C GLY A 160 -7.30 0.31 -6.41
N LEU A 161 -8.46 0.94 -6.60
CA LEU A 161 -9.58 0.39 -7.37
C LEU A 161 -9.96 1.38 -8.47
N GLU A 162 -10.37 0.87 -9.62
CA GLU A 162 -10.83 1.68 -10.76
C GLU A 162 -12.07 2.52 -10.41
N CYS A 163 -12.83 2.14 -9.38
CA CYS A 163 -13.93 2.95 -8.82
C CYS A 163 -13.50 4.38 -8.46
N GLY A 164 -12.24 4.60 -8.06
CA GLY A 164 -11.74 5.97 -7.85
C GLY A 164 -11.73 6.78 -9.14
N ILE A 165 -11.24 6.18 -10.23
CA ILE A 165 -11.18 6.82 -11.56
C ILE A 165 -12.58 7.01 -12.13
N ILE A 166 -13.43 5.99 -12.04
CA ILE A 166 -14.82 6.03 -12.52
C ILE A 166 -15.59 7.14 -11.77
N GLY A 167 -15.52 7.16 -10.44
CA GLY A 167 -16.22 8.17 -9.63
C GLY A 167 -15.74 9.60 -9.86
N ALA A 168 -14.45 9.80 -10.14
CA ALA A 168 -13.93 11.11 -10.50
C ALA A 168 -14.52 11.64 -11.83
N ASN A 169 -14.81 10.74 -12.77
CA ASN A 169 -15.41 11.09 -14.07
C ASN A 169 -16.95 11.11 -14.02
N TYR A 170 -17.57 10.38 -13.09
CA TYR A 170 -19.02 10.31 -12.89
C TYR A 170 -19.39 10.57 -11.42
N PRO A 171 -19.35 11.83 -10.94
CA PRO A 171 -19.46 12.15 -9.51
C PRO A 171 -20.80 11.78 -8.87
N GLU A 172 -21.86 11.71 -9.67
CA GLU A 172 -23.22 11.35 -9.23
C GLU A 172 -23.46 9.83 -9.26
N MET A 173 -22.55 9.03 -9.82
CA MET A 173 -22.70 7.60 -9.89
C MET A 173 -22.47 6.97 -8.52
N GLU A 174 -23.48 6.28 -8.01
CA GLU A 174 -23.30 5.36 -6.89
C GLU A 174 -22.59 4.10 -7.36
N MET A 175 -21.60 3.65 -6.58
CA MET A 175 -20.74 2.54 -6.96
C MET A 175 -20.47 1.65 -5.75
N VAL A 176 -20.20 0.39 -6.06
CA VAL A 176 -19.85 -0.65 -5.11
C VAL A 176 -18.92 -1.63 -5.83
N SER A 177 -17.94 -2.15 -5.10
CA SER A 177 -17.02 -3.17 -5.60
C SER A 177 -17.23 -4.44 -4.79
N PHE A 178 -17.46 -5.55 -5.47
CA PHE A 178 -17.63 -6.87 -4.85
C PHE A 178 -17.15 -7.94 -5.84
N GLY A 179 -16.76 -9.09 -5.32
CA GLY A 179 -16.18 -10.16 -6.14
C GLY A 179 -16.01 -11.47 -5.39
N PRO A 180 -15.57 -12.53 -6.09
CA PRO A 180 -15.24 -13.80 -5.45
C PRO A 180 -13.96 -13.71 -4.62
N THR A 181 -13.72 -14.74 -3.80
CA THR A 181 -12.50 -14.83 -3.00
C THR A 181 -11.32 -15.24 -3.88
N ILE A 182 -10.35 -14.34 -4.01
CA ILE A 182 -9.04 -14.57 -4.64
C ILE A 182 -7.95 -14.39 -3.58
N ARG A 183 -6.95 -15.28 -3.54
CA ARG A 183 -5.82 -15.22 -2.60
C ARG A 183 -4.51 -15.23 -3.37
N GLY A 184 -3.52 -14.47 -2.90
CA GLY A 184 -2.20 -14.39 -3.53
C GLY A 184 -2.21 -13.65 -4.87
N ALA A 185 -3.16 -12.72 -5.08
CA ALA A 185 -3.21 -11.94 -6.31
C ALA A 185 -1.86 -11.23 -6.55
N HIS A 186 -1.41 -11.22 -7.80
CA HIS A 186 -0.11 -10.67 -8.21
C HIS A 186 1.12 -11.47 -7.76
N SER A 187 0.95 -12.69 -7.25
CA SER A 187 2.05 -13.63 -7.02
C SER A 187 1.84 -14.94 -7.78
N PRO A 188 2.90 -15.76 -7.95
CA PRO A 188 2.75 -17.12 -8.49
C PRO A 188 1.82 -18.03 -7.66
N ASP A 189 1.47 -17.64 -6.44
CA ASP A 189 0.56 -18.37 -5.55
C ASP A 189 -0.92 -18.00 -5.77
N GLU A 190 -1.22 -17.17 -6.79
CA GLU A 190 -2.56 -16.70 -7.09
C GLU A 190 -3.55 -17.86 -7.32
N LYS A 191 -4.66 -17.84 -6.58
CA LYS A 191 -5.72 -18.85 -6.68
C LYS A 191 -7.11 -18.28 -6.42
N ALA A 192 -8.07 -18.73 -7.22
CA ALA A 192 -9.48 -18.37 -7.11
C ALA A 192 -10.30 -19.48 -6.44
N ASN A 193 -11.22 -19.10 -5.55
CA ASN A 193 -12.10 -20.05 -4.86
C ASN A 193 -13.38 -20.33 -5.67
N ILE A 194 -13.51 -21.54 -6.22
CA ILE A 194 -14.62 -21.94 -7.10
C ILE A 194 -16.01 -21.75 -6.45
N PRO A 195 -16.28 -22.23 -5.21
CA PRO A 195 -17.58 -21.98 -4.56
C PRO A 195 -17.93 -20.49 -4.43
N SER A 196 -16.94 -19.64 -4.10
CA SER A 196 -17.16 -18.19 -3.98
C SER A 196 -17.52 -17.54 -5.32
N ALA A 197 -17.00 -18.05 -6.44
CA ALA A 197 -17.36 -17.58 -7.77
C ALA A 197 -18.84 -17.85 -8.10
N GLN A 198 -19.37 -19.02 -7.69
CA GLN A 198 -20.79 -19.34 -7.84
C GLN A 198 -21.67 -18.46 -6.94
N LYS A 199 -21.23 -18.21 -5.69
CA LYS A 199 -21.90 -17.28 -4.77
C LYS A 199 -21.98 -15.88 -5.36
N PHE A 200 -20.85 -15.35 -5.85
CA PHE A 200 -20.74 -14.07 -6.54
C PHE A 200 -21.71 -13.99 -7.73
N TRP A 201 -21.68 -14.97 -8.63
CA TRP A 201 -22.54 -14.96 -9.82
C TRP A 201 -24.04 -14.98 -9.48
N SER A 202 -24.42 -15.81 -8.51
CA SER A 202 -25.80 -15.87 -8.02
C SER A 202 -26.26 -14.55 -7.40
N PHE A 203 -25.38 -13.88 -6.64
CA PHE A 203 -25.66 -12.59 -6.03
C PHE A 203 -25.75 -11.47 -7.07
N LEU A 204 -24.83 -11.42 -8.04
CA LEU A 204 -24.85 -10.45 -9.14
C LEU A 204 -26.18 -10.46 -9.89
N LYS A 205 -26.71 -11.66 -10.22
CA LYS A 205 -28.02 -11.78 -10.89
C LYS A 205 -29.16 -11.20 -10.06
N ASP A 206 -29.17 -11.45 -8.76
CA ASP A 206 -30.22 -10.94 -7.87
C ASP A 206 -30.15 -9.42 -7.73
N ILE A 207 -28.94 -8.84 -7.69
CA ILE A 207 -28.76 -7.38 -7.71
C ILE A 207 -29.38 -6.80 -8.97
N LEU A 208 -29.01 -7.32 -10.14
CA LEU A 208 -29.52 -6.85 -11.43
C LEU A 208 -31.05 -6.97 -11.54
N ALA A 209 -31.64 -8.01 -10.95
CA ALA A 209 -33.09 -8.21 -10.94
C ALA A 209 -33.85 -7.27 -9.99
N ASN A 210 -33.17 -6.67 -9.00
CA ASN A 210 -33.78 -5.86 -7.94
C ASN A 210 -33.33 -4.38 -7.99
N ILE A 211 -32.76 -3.92 -9.10
CA ILE A 211 -32.44 -2.49 -9.28
C ILE A 211 -33.75 -1.69 -9.24
N PRO A 212 -33.87 -0.66 -8.37
CA PRO A 212 -35.06 0.17 -8.27
C PRO A 212 -35.43 0.85 -9.60
N GLN A 213 -36.73 1.02 -9.86
CA GLN A 213 -37.17 1.91 -10.94
C GLN A 213 -37.02 3.36 -10.51
N LYS A 214 -36.67 4.22 -11.47
CA LYS A 214 -36.62 5.68 -11.30
C LYS A 214 -38.01 6.30 -11.30
#